data_AF-A0A956CJS5-F1
#
_entry.id   AF-A0A956CJS5-F1
#
_cell.length_a   1.000
_cell.length_b   1.000
_cell.length_c   1.000
_cell.angle_alpha   90.00
_cell.angle_beta   90.00
_cell.angle_gamma   90.00
#
_symmetry.space_group_name_H-M   'P 1'
#
loop_
_entity.id
_entity.type
_entity.pdbx_description
1 polymer ?
#
loop_
_entity_poly.entity_id
_entity_poly.type
_entity_poly.pdbx_seq_one_letter_code
_entity_poly.pdbx_strand_id
1 'polypeptide(L)'
;MSFKPRASPARFGEALRRAVLRWQGRGALGRFFFMHKPPGMRLRFETSPLTLQTMESWLLRQPAVAKVERSIYLAEEFQFGGAMGANVAHDFHAADSLLALKAIDREHRGVISASAEVLSLLIVSDLVRRMTDDAWEAWDLWKRMEITGRRPKVGRALAKEMAELVRPFVTESETVLRHIAPAERALLRTAYENNQRTAVAMRRLAAHNQLLFHVREIIPFWIIFHWNRWGIARQGALTVGIEATLNPKQ
;
A
#
# COMPACT_ATOMS: atom_id res chain seq x y z
N MET A 1 -21.50 -20.15 22.27
CA MET A 1 -21.87 -18.71 22.29
C MET A 1 -21.24 -18.04 21.08
N SER A 2 -22.04 -17.59 20.11
CA SER A 2 -21.56 -16.93 18.88
C SER A 2 -21.58 -15.42 19.09
N PHE A 3 -20.40 -14.79 19.12
CA PHE A 3 -20.27 -13.34 19.22
C PHE A 3 -20.32 -12.73 17.81
N LYS A 4 -21.37 -11.96 17.50
CA LYS A 4 -21.37 -11.04 16.35
C LYS A 4 -20.53 -9.80 16.73
N PRO A 5 -19.55 -9.37 15.91
CA PRO A 5 -18.80 -8.14 16.18
C PRO A 5 -19.74 -6.92 16.15
N ARG A 6 -19.58 -6.00 17.11
CA ARG A 6 -20.46 -4.83 17.34
C ARG A 6 -20.33 -3.72 16.27
N ALA A 7 -19.35 -3.76 15.38
CA ALA A 7 -19.19 -2.80 14.30
C ALA A 7 -18.57 -3.44 13.05
N SER A 8 -18.98 -2.98 11.86
CA SER A 8 -18.33 -3.39 10.61
C SER A 8 -16.90 -2.79 10.54
N PRO A 9 -15.91 -3.51 10.00
CA PRO A 9 -14.56 -2.98 9.77
C PRO A 9 -14.54 -1.65 9.02
N ALA A 10 -15.50 -1.44 8.11
CA ALA A 10 -15.64 -0.19 7.36
C ALA A 10 -15.98 1.03 8.25
N ARG A 11 -16.85 0.88 9.25
CA ARG A 11 -17.18 1.97 10.19
C ARG A 11 -15.97 2.38 11.01
N PHE A 12 -15.13 1.42 11.41
CA PHE A 12 -13.88 1.71 12.10
C PHE A 12 -12.89 2.45 11.19
N GLY A 13 -12.72 1.99 9.94
CA GLY A 13 -11.81 2.62 8.98
C GLY A 13 -12.13 4.10 8.75
N GLU A 14 -13.40 4.44 8.57
CA GLU A 14 -13.82 5.83 8.40
C GLU A 14 -13.65 6.67 9.68
N ALA A 15 -13.98 6.11 10.85
CA ALA A 15 -13.77 6.79 12.12
C ALA A 15 -12.28 7.08 12.35
N LEU A 16 -11.41 6.11 12.06
CA LEU A 16 -9.96 6.23 12.14
C LEU A 16 -9.44 7.29 11.18
N ARG A 17 -9.84 7.26 9.91
CA ARG A 17 -9.44 8.27 8.91
C ARG A 17 -9.79 9.68 9.35
N ARG A 18 -11.03 9.88 9.84
CA ARG A 18 -11.47 11.19 10.34
C ARG A 18 -10.70 11.62 11.59
N ALA A 19 -10.37 10.70 12.49
CA ALA A 19 -9.56 11.02 13.67
C ALA A 19 -8.13 11.44 13.28
N VAL A 20 -7.48 10.68 12.40
CA VAL A 20 -6.14 10.98 11.90
C VAL A 20 -6.08 12.36 11.24
N LEU A 21 -7.01 12.66 10.32
CA LEU A 21 -7.06 13.97 9.66
C LEU A 21 -7.27 15.13 10.65
N ARG A 22 -8.10 14.93 11.68
CA ARG A 22 -8.28 15.94 12.75
C ARG A 22 -7.00 16.14 13.58
N TRP A 23 -6.29 15.06 13.92
CA TRP A 23 -5.04 15.18 14.68
C TRP A 23 -3.94 15.85 13.86
N GLN A 24 -3.83 15.53 12.57
CA GLN A 24 -2.91 16.19 11.64
C GLN A 24 -3.24 17.68 11.48
N GLY A 25 -4.52 18.01 11.29
CA GLY A 25 -4.97 19.41 11.16
C GLY A 25 -4.73 20.28 12.40
N ARG A 26 -4.49 19.66 13.56
CA ARG A 26 -4.13 20.35 14.82
C ARG A 26 -2.62 20.32 15.12
N GLY A 27 -1.80 19.78 14.21
CA GLY A 27 -0.37 19.59 14.45
C GLY A 27 -0.02 18.55 15.52
N ALA A 28 -1.00 17.75 15.96
CA ALA A 28 -0.79 16.73 17.01
C ALA A 28 -0.20 15.42 16.44
N LEU A 29 -0.22 15.25 15.12
CA LEU A 29 0.22 14.04 14.43
C LEU A 29 0.99 14.44 13.17
N GLY A 30 2.21 13.94 13.03
CA GLY A 30 2.95 14.01 11.77
C GLY A 30 2.44 12.94 10.81
N ARG A 31 3.22 11.88 10.60
CA ARG A 31 2.84 10.73 9.79
C ARG A 31 1.98 9.74 10.57
N PHE A 32 1.06 9.10 9.85
CA PHE A 32 0.29 7.95 10.32
C PHE A 32 0.24 6.90 9.23
N PHE A 33 0.47 5.64 9.60
CA PHE A 33 0.25 4.54 8.69
C PHE A 33 -0.18 3.28 9.40
N PHE A 34 -0.86 2.40 8.66
CA PHE A 34 -1.30 1.11 9.18
C PHE A 34 -0.97 -0.05 8.25
N MET A 35 -1.10 -1.25 8.80
CA MET A 35 -1.10 -2.52 8.07
C MET A 35 -2.08 -3.50 8.71
N HIS A 36 -2.67 -4.39 7.92
CA HIS A 36 -3.31 -5.58 8.45
C HIS A 36 -2.24 -6.59 8.88
N LYS A 37 -2.33 -7.04 10.13
CA LYS A 37 -1.47 -8.08 10.71
C LYS A 37 -2.34 -8.92 11.64
N PRO A 38 -2.83 -10.10 11.18
CA PRO A 38 -3.71 -10.94 11.96
C PRO A 38 -3.16 -11.20 13.37
N PRO A 39 -4.01 -11.14 14.41
CA PRO A 39 -5.47 -11.03 14.36
C PRO A 39 -6.03 -9.58 14.25
N GLY A 40 -5.23 -8.55 13.96
CA GLY A 40 -5.70 -7.16 13.94
C GLY A 40 -4.96 -6.23 12.98
N MET A 41 -4.71 -5.00 13.44
CA MET A 41 -4.01 -3.96 12.69
C MET A 41 -2.81 -3.46 13.50
N ARG A 42 -1.71 -3.13 12.81
CA ARG A 42 -0.63 -2.33 13.38
C ARG A 42 -0.86 -0.88 12.98
N LEU A 43 -1.01 0.00 13.95
CA LEU A 43 -1.11 1.44 13.75
C LEU A 43 0.22 2.08 14.19
N ARG A 44 0.75 2.99 13.39
CA ARG A 44 1.98 3.73 13.68
C ARG A 44 1.67 5.22 13.62
N PHE A 45 2.07 5.94 14.67
CA PHE A 45 1.83 7.38 14.83
C PHE A 45 3.18 8.06 15.09
N GLU A 46 3.49 9.08 14.31
CA GLU A 46 4.60 9.99 14.58
C GLU A 46 4.07 11.16 15.41
N THR A 47 4.25 11.07 16.73
CA THR A 47 3.63 12.00 17.68
C THR A 47 4.38 12.01 19.01
N SER A 48 4.00 12.94 19.91
CA SER A 48 4.55 13.00 21.27
C SER A 48 3.97 11.88 22.16
N PRO A 49 4.68 11.46 23.22
CA PRO A 49 4.17 10.45 24.16
C PRO A 49 2.82 10.82 24.80
N LEU A 50 2.59 12.11 25.10
CA LEU A 50 1.33 12.59 25.68
C LEU A 50 0.18 12.48 24.67
N THR A 51 0.43 12.85 23.42
CA THR A 51 -0.57 12.75 22.36
C THR A 51 -0.89 11.29 22.05
N LEU A 52 0.10 10.39 22.08
CA LEU A 52 -0.12 8.96 21.89
C LEU A 52 -1.11 8.38 22.92
N GLN A 53 -1.00 8.78 24.19
CA GLN A 53 -1.97 8.37 25.23
C GLN A 53 -3.41 8.79 24.88
N THR A 54 -3.58 9.99 24.31
CA THR A 54 -4.89 10.49 23.88
C THR A 54 -5.44 9.67 22.71
N MET A 55 -4.59 9.30 21.75
CA MET A 55 -4.96 8.48 20.60
C MET A 55 -5.35 7.06 21.03
N GLU A 56 -4.62 6.46 21.96
CA GLU A 56 -4.94 5.14 22.53
C GLU A 56 -6.25 5.15 23.29
N SER A 57 -6.48 6.18 24.11
CA SER A 57 -7.77 6.37 24.79
C SER A 57 -8.92 6.47 23.79
N TRP A 58 -8.70 7.13 22.65
CA TRP A 58 -9.68 7.18 21.57
C TRP A 58 -9.89 5.82 20.91
N LEU A 59 -8.83 5.04 20.67
CA LEU A 59 -8.89 3.69 20.09
C LEU A 59 -9.69 2.74 20.99
N LEU A 60 -9.43 2.72 22.28
CA LEU A 60 -10.13 1.87 23.26
C LEU A 60 -11.63 2.19 23.38
N ARG A 61 -12.06 3.40 22.98
CA ARG A 61 -13.48 3.76 22.91
C ARG A 61 -14.18 3.30 21.63
N GLN A 62 -13.44 2.77 20.65
CA GLN A 62 -14.05 2.32 19.39
C GLN A 62 -14.66 0.93 19.57
N PRO A 63 -15.94 0.70 19.17
CA PRO A 63 -16.59 -0.60 19.34
C PRO A 63 -15.91 -1.78 18.63
N ALA A 64 -15.08 -1.51 17.63
CA ALA A 64 -14.33 -2.53 16.87
C ALA A 64 -12.99 -2.90 17.53
N VAL A 65 -12.55 -2.18 18.56
CA VAL A 65 -11.24 -2.37 19.18
C VAL A 65 -11.43 -3.11 20.50
N ALA A 66 -10.98 -4.37 20.54
CA ALA A 66 -11.03 -5.20 21.74
C ALA A 66 -9.87 -4.90 22.71
N LYS A 67 -8.68 -4.59 22.18
CA LYS A 67 -7.48 -4.27 22.95
C LYS A 67 -6.53 -3.39 22.15
N VAL A 68 -5.66 -2.67 22.85
CA VAL A 68 -4.55 -1.89 22.27
C VAL A 68 -3.27 -2.29 23.01
N GLU A 69 -2.23 -2.62 22.25
CA GLU A 69 -0.90 -2.97 22.76
C GLU A 69 0.14 -2.02 22.17
N ARG A 70 0.99 -1.47 23.03
CA ARG A 70 2.14 -0.65 22.62
C ARG A 70 3.31 -1.55 22.22
N SER A 71 4.02 -1.15 21.18
CA SER A 71 5.30 -1.75 20.81
C SER A 71 6.25 -0.68 20.29
N ILE A 72 7.55 -0.87 20.51
CA ILE A 72 8.58 0.00 19.96
C ILE A 72 8.66 -0.27 18.45
N TYR A 73 8.56 0.79 17.66
CA TYR A 73 8.78 0.70 16.22
C TYR A 73 10.27 0.83 15.93
N LEU A 74 10.87 -0.24 15.41
CA LEU A 74 12.19 -0.20 14.79
C LEU A 74 12.00 -0.05 13.29
N ALA A 75 12.54 1.04 12.72
CA ALA A 75 12.41 1.31 11.29
C ALA A 75 13.13 0.23 10.48
N GLU A 76 12.47 -0.26 9.44
CA GLU A 76 13.02 -1.26 8.53
C GLU A 76 13.98 -0.60 7.50
N GLU A 77 14.96 0.17 7.98
CA GLU A 77 15.80 1.06 7.15
C GLU A 77 16.48 0.32 5.99
N PHE A 78 17.03 -0.88 6.24
CA PHE A 78 17.65 -1.68 5.19
C PHE A 78 16.65 -2.11 4.11
N GLN A 79 15.39 -2.35 4.46
CA GLN A 79 14.34 -2.66 3.47
C GLN A 79 13.92 -1.43 2.65
N PHE A 80 14.19 -0.23 3.17
CA PHE A 80 13.77 1.03 2.57
C PHE A 80 14.91 1.83 1.95
N GLY A 81 16.12 1.30 1.89
CA GLY A 81 17.26 1.98 1.27
C GLY A 81 18.04 2.91 2.21
N GLY A 82 18.04 2.64 3.51
CA GLY A 82 18.67 3.46 4.55
C GLY A 82 17.73 4.54 5.10
N ALA A 83 18.23 5.37 6.01
CA ALA A 83 17.44 6.40 6.70
C ALA A 83 16.72 7.37 5.74
N MET A 84 17.39 7.80 4.66
CA MET A 84 16.78 8.70 3.67
C MET A 84 15.66 8.04 2.88
N GLY A 85 15.87 6.80 2.43
CA GLY A 85 14.84 6.04 1.73
C GLY A 85 13.68 5.65 2.67
N ALA A 86 13.96 5.36 3.94
CA ALA A 86 12.94 5.13 4.98
C ALA A 86 12.03 6.35 5.20
N ASN A 87 12.59 7.56 5.20
CA ASN A 87 11.78 8.78 5.27
C ASN A 87 10.80 8.91 4.10
N VAL A 88 11.26 8.65 2.86
CA VAL A 88 10.38 8.65 1.68
C VAL A 88 9.34 7.52 1.77
N ALA A 89 9.74 6.34 2.25
CA ALA A 89 8.84 5.21 2.46
C ALA A 89 7.74 5.57 3.48
N HIS A 90 8.07 6.28 4.56
CA HIS A 90 7.09 6.70 5.56
C HIS A 90 6.10 7.74 5.00
N ASP A 91 6.56 8.68 4.17
CA ASP A 91 5.67 9.61 3.47
C ASP A 91 4.73 8.86 2.51
N PHE A 92 5.26 7.92 1.73
CA PHE A 92 4.48 7.04 0.86
C PHE A 92 3.43 6.24 1.65
N HIS A 93 3.84 5.59 2.74
CA HIS A 93 2.97 4.80 3.60
C HIS A 93 1.88 5.64 4.26
N ALA A 94 2.18 6.89 4.62
CA ALA A 94 1.21 7.77 5.23
C ALA A 94 0.10 8.16 4.25
N ALA A 95 0.49 8.56 3.04
CA ALA A 95 -0.47 8.87 1.98
C ALA A 95 -1.29 7.64 1.56
N ASP A 96 -0.65 6.47 1.39
CA ASP A 96 -1.31 5.23 1.01
C ASP A 96 -2.28 4.73 2.09
N SER A 97 -1.98 4.99 3.37
CA SER A 97 -2.89 4.67 4.49
C SER A 97 -4.16 5.50 4.47
N LEU A 98 -4.05 6.80 4.24
CA LEU A 98 -5.24 7.64 4.11
C LEU A 98 -6.07 7.28 2.88
N LEU A 99 -5.40 6.90 1.78
CA LEU A 99 -6.05 6.44 0.56
C LEU A 99 -6.80 5.12 0.76
N ALA A 100 -6.17 4.11 1.37
CA ALA A 100 -6.78 2.82 1.64
C ALA A 100 -8.01 2.96 2.54
N LEU A 101 -7.94 3.76 3.62
CA LEU A 101 -9.10 4.02 4.47
C LEU A 101 -10.24 4.74 3.73
N LYS A 102 -9.89 5.67 2.83
CA LYS A 102 -10.86 6.38 1.99
C LYS A 102 -11.54 5.44 0.98
N ALA A 103 -10.79 4.49 0.41
CA ALA A 103 -11.33 3.47 -0.49
C ALA A 103 -12.31 2.56 0.26
N ILE A 104 -11.93 2.05 1.43
CA ILE A 104 -12.80 1.22 2.29
C ILE A 104 -14.10 1.95 2.67
N ASP A 105 -14.03 3.22 3.05
CA ASP A 105 -15.23 4.01 3.37
C ASP A 105 -16.14 4.17 2.14
N ARG A 106 -15.57 4.47 0.97
CA ARG A 106 -16.34 4.65 -0.27
C ARG A 106 -16.97 3.36 -0.78
N GLU A 107 -16.26 2.25 -0.70
CA GLU A 107 -16.77 0.92 -1.06
C GLU A 107 -17.96 0.57 -0.15
N HIS A 108 -17.82 0.77 1.16
CA HIS A 108 -18.90 0.50 2.11
C HIS A 108 -20.16 1.35 1.89
N ARG A 109 -20.00 2.58 1.39
CA ARG A 109 -21.10 3.47 1.03
C ARG A 109 -21.67 3.22 -0.38
N GLY A 110 -21.12 2.26 -1.13
CA GLY A 110 -21.51 2.00 -2.52
C GLY A 110 -21.13 3.12 -3.49
N VAL A 111 -20.16 3.97 -3.14
CA VAL A 111 -19.68 5.09 -3.97
C VAL A 111 -18.70 4.61 -5.04
N ILE A 112 -18.01 3.50 -4.79
CA ILE A 112 -17.12 2.82 -5.74
C ILE A 112 -17.48 1.33 -5.77
N SER A 113 -17.24 0.67 -6.90
CA SER A 113 -17.46 -0.77 -7.09
C SER A 113 -16.18 -1.54 -7.42
N ALA A 114 -15.11 -0.84 -7.81
CA ALA A 114 -13.79 -1.45 -8.00
C ALA A 114 -13.28 -2.08 -6.70
N SER A 115 -12.81 -3.33 -6.79
CA SER A 115 -12.23 -4.04 -5.66
C SER A 115 -10.90 -3.46 -5.23
N ALA A 116 -10.49 -3.75 -3.98
CA ALA A 116 -9.16 -3.41 -3.47
C ALA A 116 -8.03 -3.97 -4.36
N GLU A 117 -8.20 -5.15 -4.95
CA GLU A 117 -7.23 -5.75 -5.88
C GLU A 117 -7.11 -4.93 -7.18
N VAL A 118 -8.23 -4.52 -7.78
CA VAL A 118 -8.22 -3.71 -9.01
C VAL A 118 -7.54 -2.36 -8.76
N LEU A 119 -7.92 -1.67 -7.68
CA LEU A 119 -7.31 -0.40 -7.32
C LEU A 119 -5.82 -0.56 -7.01
N SER A 120 -5.43 -1.59 -6.26
CA SER A 120 -4.04 -1.88 -5.94
C SER A 120 -3.20 -2.15 -7.19
N LEU A 121 -3.70 -2.96 -8.13
CA LEU A 121 -3.00 -3.23 -9.39
C LEU A 121 -2.74 -1.94 -10.18
N LEU A 122 -3.75 -1.08 -10.33
CA LEU A 122 -3.59 0.20 -11.03
C LEU A 122 -2.60 1.14 -10.33
N ILE A 123 -2.60 1.15 -8.98
CA ILE A 123 -1.68 1.99 -8.18
C ILE A 123 -0.25 1.48 -8.26
N VAL A 124 -0.05 0.17 -8.11
CA VAL A 124 1.28 -0.46 -8.14
C VAL A 124 1.86 -0.43 -9.55
N SER A 125 1.07 -0.68 -10.59
CA SER A 125 1.52 -0.55 -11.98
C SER A 125 2.02 0.87 -12.29
N ASP A 126 1.30 1.91 -11.83
CA ASP A 126 1.75 3.29 -11.98
C ASP A 126 3.03 3.57 -11.17
N LEU A 127 3.13 3.08 -9.94
CA LEU A 127 4.35 3.22 -9.12
C LEU A 127 5.55 2.59 -9.82
N VAL A 128 5.43 1.34 -10.28
CA VAL A 128 6.51 0.61 -10.97
C VAL A 128 6.93 1.35 -12.23
N ARG A 129 5.98 1.72 -13.10
CA ARG A 129 6.25 2.50 -14.31
C ARG A 129 6.97 3.82 -14.03
N ARG A 130 6.72 4.44 -12.87
CA ARG A 130 7.44 5.67 -12.48
C ARG A 130 8.81 5.39 -11.88
N MET A 131 9.10 4.19 -11.43
CA MET A 131 10.38 3.81 -10.78
C MET A 131 11.35 3.09 -11.73
N THR A 132 10.90 2.76 -12.94
CA THR A 132 11.67 2.02 -13.95
C THR A 132 11.64 2.75 -15.27
N ASP A 133 12.71 2.64 -16.06
CA ASP A 133 12.83 3.34 -17.33
C ASP A 133 12.21 2.55 -18.49
N ASP A 134 12.20 1.21 -18.41
CA ASP A 134 11.67 0.34 -19.45
C ASP A 134 10.99 -0.93 -18.91
N ALA A 135 10.49 -1.75 -19.84
CA ALA A 135 9.81 -3.01 -19.53
C ALA A 135 10.74 -4.08 -18.95
N TRP A 136 12.04 -4.10 -19.29
CA TRP A 136 13.02 -5.03 -18.73
C TRP A 136 13.28 -4.73 -17.26
N GLU A 137 13.39 -3.46 -16.91
CA GLU A 137 13.55 -3.02 -15.53
C GLU A 137 12.29 -3.29 -14.69
N ALA A 138 11.11 -3.05 -15.27
CA ALA A 138 9.85 -3.41 -14.62
C ALA A 138 9.78 -4.92 -14.37
N TRP A 139 10.14 -5.75 -15.35
CA TRP A 139 10.22 -7.19 -15.20
C TRP A 139 11.23 -7.61 -14.13
N ASP A 140 12.46 -7.07 -14.13
CA ASP A 140 13.50 -7.33 -13.12
C ASP A 140 13.02 -7.00 -11.70
N LEU A 141 12.32 -5.88 -11.52
CA LEU A 141 11.73 -5.52 -10.23
C LEU A 141 10.76 -6.60 -9.72
N TRP A 142 9.90 -7.11 -10.60
CA TRP A 142 8.97 -8.20 -10.24
C TRP A 142 9.69 -9.53 -9.98
N LYS A 143 10.79 -9.83 -10.69
CA LYS A 143 11.68 -10.96 -10.36
C LYS A 143 12.24 -10.84 -8.94
N ARG A 144 12.67 -9.64 -8.56
CA ARG A 144 13.24 -9.31 -7.25
C ARG A 144 12.22 -9.36 -6.10
N MET A 145 10.93 -9.59 -6.35
CA MET A 145 9.95 -9.82 -5.27
C MET A 145 10.32 -10.99 -4.35
N GLU A 146 11.18 -11.91 -4.79
CA GLU A 146 11.72 -12.98 -3.96
C GLU A 146 12.47 -12.51 -2.71
N ILE A 147 13.12 -11.33 -2.75
CA ILE A 147 13.84 -10.76 -1.60
C ILE A 147 12.92 -10.50 -0.40
N THR A 148 11.62 -10.37 -0.66
CA THR A 148 10.61 -10.13 0.38
C THR A 148 10.23 -11.42 1.13
N GLY A 149 10.69 -12.59 0.68
CA GLY A 149 10.32 -13.89 1.22
C GLY A 149 8.87 -14.30 0.95
N ARG A 150 8.13 -13.56 0.12
CA ARG A 150 6.69 -13.78 -0.14
C ARG A 150 6.36 -14.32 -1.52
N ARG A 151 7.35 -14.85 -2.24
CA ARG A 151 7.12 -15.48 -3.54
C ARG A 151 6.59 -16.90 -3.32
N PRO A 152 5.32 -17.20 -3.66
CA PRO A 152 4.81 -18.56 -3.55
C PRO A 152 5.39 -19.43 -4.67
N LYS A 153 5.53 -20.72 -4.38
CA LYS A 153 5.74 -21.74 -5.41
C LYS A 153 4.38 -22.04 -6.06
N VAL A 154 4.10 -21.37 -7.17
CA VAL A 154 2.90 -21.61 -7.99
C VAL A 154 3.25 -22.39 -9.24
N GLY A 155 2.34 -23.26 -9.66
CA GLY A 155 2.48 -24.00 -10.91
C GLY A 155 2.36 -23.10 -12.13
N ARG A 156 2.93 -23.54 -13.26
CA ARG A 156 2.92 -22.81 -14.54
C ARG A 156 1.51 -22.47 -15.03
N ALA A 157 0.55 -23.37 -14.82
CA ALA A 157 -0.85 -23.17 -15.22
C ALA A 157 -1.48 -21.96 -14.50
N LEU A 158 -1.34 -21.90 -13.17
CA LEU A 158 -1.83 -20.77 -12.38
C LEU A 158 -1.12 -19.47 -12.74
N ALA A 159 0.19 -19.51 -13.02
CA ALA A 159 0.91 -18.31 -13.46
C ALA A 159 0.34 -17.77 -14.79
N LYS A 160 0.01 -18.64 -15.74
CA LYS A 160 -0.60 -18.25 -17.02
C LYS A 160 -2.01 -17.67 -16.82
N GLU A 161 -2.84 -18.31 -16.02
CA GLU A 161 -4.19 -17.82 -15.69
C GLU A 161 -4.11 -16.42 -15.04
N MET A 162 -3.22 -16.26 -14.07
CA MET A 162 -3.03 -14.97 -13.40
C MET A 162 -2.46 -13.91 -14.35
N ALA A 163 -1.59 -14.28 -15.28
CA ALA A 163 -1.06 -13.35 -16.27
C ALA A 163 -2.17 -12.76 -17.15
N GLU A 164 -3.10 -13.58 -17.62
CA GLU A 164 -4.25 -13.10 -18.40
C GLU A 164 -5.18 -12.23 -17.56
N LEU A 165 -5.39 -12.57 -16.28
CA LEU A 165 -6.21 -11.77 -15.37
C LEU A 165 -5.62 -10.38 -15.11
N VAL A 166 -4.29 -10.28 -14.92
CA VAL A 166 -3.65 -9.00 -14.55
C VAL A 166 -3.24 -8.15 -15.75
N ARG A 167 -3.14 -8.73 -16.96
CA ARG A 167 -2.66 -8.06 -18.18
C ARG A 167 -3.30 -6.69 -18.42
N PRO A 168 -4.64 -6.52 -18.36
CA PRO A 168 -5.24 -5.21 -18.62
C PRO A 168 -4.76 -4.10 -17.67
N PHE A 169 -4.43 -4.43 -16.42
CA PHE A 169 -4.01 -3.45 -15.40
C PHE A 169 -2.52 -3.13 -15.45
N VAL A 170 -1.72 -4.00 -16.07
CA VAL A 170 -0.26 -3.90 -16.11
C VAL A 170 0.21 -3.30 -17.44
N THR A 171 -0.33 -3.77 -18.57
CA THR A 171 0.12 -3.36 -19.91
C THR A 171 -0.84 -2.40 -20.60
N GLU A 172 -2.11 -2.39 -20.20
CA GLU A 172 -3.17 -1.63 -20.88
C GLU A 172 -3.94 -0.72 -19.91
N SER A 173 -3.25 -0.23 -18.88
CA SER A 173 -3.85 0.53 -17.78
C SER A 173 -4.64 1.75 -18.27
N GLU A 174 -4.19 2.44 -19.32
CA GLU A 174 -4.92 3.57 -19.93
C GLU A 174 -6.30 3.15 -20.50
N THR A 175 -6.41 1.95 -21.06
CA THR A 175 -7.69 1.42 -21.53
C THR A 175 -8.62 1.11 -20.36
N VAL A 176 -8.10 0.53 -19.28
CA VAL A 176 -8.88 0.31 -18.04
C VAL A 176 -9.32 1.64 -17.44
N LEU A 177 -8.42 2.63 -17.38
CA LEU A 177 -8.71 3.96 -16.86
C LEU A 177 -9.82 4.65 -17.65
N ARG A 178 -10.00 4.42 -18.95
CA ARG A 178 -11.13 5.00 -19.71
C ARG A 178 -12.50 4.50 -19.23
N HIS A 179 -12.57 3.28 -18.70
CA HIS A 179 -13.81 2.64 -18.27
C HIS A 179 -14.07 2.73 -16.76
N ILE A 180 -13.11 3.23 -15.97
CA ILE A 180 -13.27 3.35 -14.52
C ILE A 180 -14.21 4.51 -14.14
N ALA A 181 -15.03 4.33 -13.10
CA ALA A 181 -16.03 5.31 -12.71
C ALA A 181 -15.38 6.59 -12.17
N PRO A 182 -16.07 7.75 -12.21
CA PRO A 182 -15.48 9.03 -11.78
C PRO A 182 -14.98 9.03 -10.32
N ALA A 183 -15.69 8.37 -9.41
CA ALA A 183 -15.30 8.30 -8.00
C ALA A 183 -14.00 7.50 -7.77
N GLU A 184 -13.77 6.45 -8.55
CA GLU A 184 -12.56 5.63 -8.53
C GLU A 184 -11.41 6.35 -9.20
N ARG A 185 -11.67 7.01 -10.34
CA ARG A 185 -10.70 7.87 -11.03
C ARG A 185 -10.17 8.96 -10.10
N ALA A 186 -11.01 9.54 -9.25
CA ALA A 186 -10.59 10.53 -8.26
C ALA A 186 -9.67 9.92 -7.18
N LEU A 187 -9.88 8.66 -6.77
CA LEU A 187 -8.96 7.96 -5.86
C LEU A 187 -7.62 7.68 -6.53
N LEU A 188 -7.65 7.16 -7.76
CA LEU A 188 -6.44 6.86 -8.53
C LEU A 188 -5.63 8.12 -8.83
N ARG A 189 -6.27 9.24 -9.13
CA ARG A 189 -5.58 10.53 -9.31
C ARG A 189 -4.75 10.90 -8.08
N THR A 190 -5.36 10.85 -6.88
CA THR A 190 -4.64 11.10 -5.62
C THR A 190 -3.50 10.10 -5.42
N ALA A 191 -3.70 8.84 -5.76
CA ALA A 191 -2.66 7.81 -5.69
C ALA A 191 -1.49 8.10 -6.64
N TYR A 192 -1.77 8.48 -7.88
CA TYR A 192 -0.78 8.75 -8.93
C TYR A 192 0.02 10.02 -8.64
N GLU A 193 -0.62 11.05 -8.08
CA GLU A 193 0.06 12.24 -7.57
C GLU A 193 1.03 11.87 -6.42
N ASN A 194 0.63 10.96 -5.54
CA ASN A 194 1.51 10.44 -4.48
C ASN A 194 2.67 9.62 -5.04
N ASN A 195 2.40 8.72 -5.99
CA ASN A 195 3.43 7.94 -6.68
C ASN A 195 4.41 8.84 -7.42
N GLN A 196 3.94 9.92 -8.06
CA GLN A 196 4.80 10.88 -8.75
C GLN A 196 5.75 11.59 -7.79
N ARG A 197 5.24 12.17 -6.70
CA ARG A 197 6.08 12.82 -5.68
C ARG A 197 7.11 11.86 -5.10
N THR A 198 6.67 10.64 -4.81
CA THR A 198 7.50 9.55 -4.29
C THR A 198 8.62 9.17 -5.26
N ALA A 199 8.30 8.97 -6.54
CA ALA A 199 9.27 8.62 -7.56
C ALA A 199 10.29 9.73 -7.83
N VAL A 200 9.85 11.00 -7.80
CA VAL A 200 10.77 12.15 -7.88
C VAL A 200 11.75 12.15 -6.71
N ALA A 201 11.25 11.96 -5.48
CA ALA A 201 12.10 11.89 -4.30
C ALA A 201 13.11 10.73 -4.38
N MET A 202 12.66 9.53 -4.75
CA MET A 202 13.54 8.36 -4.88
C MET A 202 14.60 8.53 -5.97
N ARG A 203 14.23 9.05 -7.15
CA ARG A 203 15.20 9.36 -8.22
C ARG A 203 16.24 10.38 -7.77
N ARG A 204 15.82 11.41 -7.02
CA ARG A 204 16.75 12.38 -6.45
C ARG A 204 17.72 11.70 -5.49
N LEU A 205 17.25 10.86 -4.57
CA LEU A 205 18.14 10.16 -3.64
C LEU A 205 19.10 9.21 -4.38
N ALA A 206 18.62 8.48 -5.38
CA ALA A 206 19.44 7.61 -6.20
C ALA A 206 20.54 8.38 -6.95
N ALA A 207 20.19 9.50 -7.60
CA ALA A 207 21.15 10.33 -8.34
C ALA A 207 22.26 10.93 -7.47
N HIS A 208 22.02 11.08 -6.16
CA HIS A 208 23.01 11.57 -5.20
C HIS A 208 23.67 10.45 -4.38
N ASN A 209 23.49 9.18 -4.75
CA ASN A 209 24.01 8.01 -4.02
C ASN A 209 23.60 7.99 -2.52
N GLN A 210 22.39 8.44 -2.22
CA GLN A 210 21.86 8.53 -0.84
C GLN A 210 20.99 7.32 -0.45
N LEU A 211 20.95 6.30 -1.29
CA LEU A 211 20.27 5.03 -1.04
C LEU A 211 21.30 3.94 -0.80
N LEU A 212 21.06 3.08 0.20
CA LEU A 212 21.92 1.91 0.46
C LEU A 212 21.81 0.83 -0.62
N PHE A 213 20.68 0.77 -1.31
CA PHE A 213 20.36 -0.27 -2.30
C PHE A 213 19.73 0.37 -3.53
N HIS A 214 19.74 -0.35 -4.65
CA HIS A 214 19.10 0.13 -5.86
C HIS A 214 17.57 0.23 -5.68
N VAL A 215 16.90 1.14 -6.41
CA VAL A 215 15.44 1.32 -6.31
C VAL A 215 14.69 0.00 -6.55
N ARG A 216 15.15 -0.82 -7.51
CA ARG A 216 14.59 -2.15 -7.80
C ARG A 216 14.73 -3.17 -6.67
N GLU A 217 15.58 -2.92 -5.68
CA GLU A 217 15.74 -3.72 -4.46
C GLU A 217 14.88 -3.22 -3.30
N ILE A 218 14.42 -1.97 -3.38
CA ILE A 218 13.64 -1.31 -2.33
C ILE A 218 12.13 -1.45 -2.60
N ILE A 219 11.70 -1.16 -3.82
CA ILE A 219 10.28 -1.13 -4.20
C ILE A 219 9.54 -2.46 -3.94
N PRO A 220 10.15 -3.65 -4.07
CA PRO A 220 9.48 -4.89 -3.69
C PRO A 220 8.91 -4.89 -2.26
N PHE A 221 9.65 -4.33 -1.30
CA PHE A 221 9.15 -4.21 0.07
C PHE A 221 7.94 -3.27 0.12
N TRP A 222 8.00 -2.12 -0.55
CA TRP A 222 6.91 -1.14 -0.55
C TRP A 222 5.62 -1.71 -1.13
N ILE A 223 5.72 -2.53 -2.18
CA ILE A 223 4.58 -3.27 -2.75
C ILE A 223 3.96 -4.20 -1.69
N ILE A 224 4.79 -4.95 -0.95
CA ILE A 224 4.29 -5.80 0.14
C ILE A 224 3.63 -4.99 1.25
N PHE A 225 4.20 -3.85 1.63
CA PHE A 225 3.60 -2.95 2.64
C PHE A 225 2.26 -2.38 2.16
N HIS A 226 2.17 -1.98 0.88
CA HIS A 226 0.93 -1.56 0.23
C HIS A 226 -0.12 -2.69 0.25
N TRP A 227 0.24 -3.90 -0.21
CA TRP A 227 -0.68 -5.04 -0.20
C TRP A 227 -1.17 -5.44 1.19
N ASN A 228 -0.31 -5.38 2.22
CA ASN A 228 -0.74 -5.62 3.60
C ASN A 228 -1.73 -4.57 4.11
N ARG A 229 -1.66 -3.34 3.61
CA ARG A 229 -2.53 -2.24 4.00
C ARG A 229 -3.87 -2.29 3.26
N TRP A 230 -3.83 -2.69 1.99
CA TRP A 230 -5.01 -2.89 1.15
C TRP A 230 -5.69 -4.24 1.39
N GLY A 231 -5.16 -5.09 2.28
CA GLY A 231 -5.76 -6.36 2.65
C GLY A 231 -5.71 -7.42 1.54
N ILE A 232 -4.75 -7.30 0.61
CA ILE A 232 -4.64 -8.21 -0.53
C ILE A 232 -4.20 -9.59 -0.05
N ALA A 233 -5.05 -10.59 -0.28
CA ALA A 233 -4.80 -11.97 0.16
C ALA A 233 -3.94 -12.75 -0.84
N ARG A 234 -4.18 -12.58 -2.15
CA ARG A 234 -3.54 -13.35 -3.23
C ARG A 234 -2.19 -12.78 -3.69
N GLN A 235 -1.45 -12.12 -2.80
CA GLN A 235 -0.19 -11.40 -3.09
C GLN A 235 0.74 -12.22 -3.99
N GLY A 236 0.97 -13.47 -3.60
CA GLY A 236 1.87 -14.34 -4.32
C GLY A 236 1.39 -14.73 -5.73
N ALA A 237 0.09 -14.95 -5.92
CA ALA A 237 -0.49 -15.26 -7.23
C ALA A 237 -0.45 -14.03 -8.15
N LEU A 238 -0.67 -12.84 -7.60
CA LEU A 238 -0.52 -11.58 -8.33
C LEU A 238 0.93 -11.37 -8.77
N THR A 239 1.91 -11.57 -7.88
CA THR A 239 3.34 -11.45 -8.21
C THR A 239 3.71 -12.27 -9.43
N VAL A 240 3.33 -13.56 -9.48
CA VAL A 240 3.69 -14.43 -10.61
C VAL A 240 2.94 -14.11 -11.89
N GLY A 241 1.68 -13.64 -11.78
CA GLY A 241 0.91 -13.19 -12.93
C GLY A 241 1.58 -11.99 -13.56
N ILE A 242 1.93 -10.99 -12.76
CA ILE A 242 2.57 -9.76 -13.24
C ILE A 242 3.98 -10.03 -13.79
N GLU A 243 4.78 -10.86 -13.11
CA GLU A 243 6.09 -11.34 -13.60
C GLU A 243 5.95 -12.00 -14.98
N ALA A 244 4.93 -12.84 -15.17
CA ALA A 244 4.68 -13.51 -16.43
C ALA A 244 4.18 -12.52 -17.51
N THR A 245 3.27 -11.61 -17.18
CA THR A 245 2.75 -10.59 -18.12
C THR A 245 3.87 -9.69 -18.64
N LEU A 246 4.81 -9.30 -17.78
CA LEU A 246 5.90 -8.38 -18.13
C LEU A 246 7.11 -9.07 -18.75
N ASN A 247 7.12 -10.41 -18.85
CA ASN A 247 8.27 -11.13 -19.36
C ASN A 247 8.54 -10.76 -20.84
N PRO A 248 9.67 -10.10 -21.14
CA PRO A 248 9.96 -9.60 -22.48
C PRO A 248 10.37 -10.70 -23.47
N LYS A 249 10.49 -11.96 -23.02
CA LYS A 249 10.82 -13.12 -23.84
C LYS A 249 9.60 -13.96 -24.24
N GLN A 250 8.39 -13.45 -24.03
CA GLN A 250 7.14 -14.11 -24.47
C GLN A 250 6.82 -13.80 -25.92
#